data_AF-A0A4Q9H0G6-F1
#
_entry.id   AF-A0A4Q9H0G6-F1
#
_cell.length_a   1.000
_cell.length_b   1.000
_cell.length_c   1.000
_cell.angle_alpha   90.00
_cell.angle_beta   90.00
_cell.angle_gamma   90.00
#
_symmetry.space_group_name_H-M   'P 1'
#
loop_
_entity.id
_entity.type
_entity.pdbx_description
1 polymer ?
#
loop_
_entity_poly.entity_id
_entity_poly.type
_entity_poly.pdbx_seq_one_letter_code
_entity_poly.pdbx_strand_id
1 'polypeptide(L)'
;MKPIWIADDDQSIRFVLEKALAREDLPVRSFTNPRDVLAALEDDEPQVLVSDIRMPGGSGIDLLGKVKERFPGLPVIIMTAYSDLDSAVSAFQGGAFEYLPKPFDLTKAIELIRRAVDESVREDVADERLQQMPEMLGQAPAMQDVFRAIGRLSQSNVTVLITGESGAGKELVAHALHKHSPRANGPFVAINTAAIPKDLLESELFGHERGAFTGAQTMRRGRFEQADGGTLFLDEIGDMPFDLQTRLLRVLSDGQFYRVGGHHPLKANVRVIAATHQNLEERVRQGAFREDLFHRLNVIRLRLPALRERREDVPTLARFFLQKSARELGVEAKRISDAALARLVAFDFPGNVRQLENICHWLTVMAPAQVVEPKDLPPELMHSTPLAGGALGALPSAPVAPVASAVVVPAALGSAPLVPLPVAAAGAPGAVASSDAWSAPGERAVSADWAAPVASAAGVAAAPLSVPVGAAGGQAAGGWLHDLEREAKALLDSGRADVWDHLTRQFEARLIHTALELTRGRRIEAAQKLGIGRNTITRKIQELGMDE
;
A
#
# COMPACT_ATOMS: atom_id res chain seq x y z
N MET A 1 -19.15 -33.77 32.23
CA MET A 1 -18.87 -32.55 31.45
C MET A 1 -20.04 -32.32 30.53
N LYS A 2 -20.47 -31.07 30.33
CA LYS A 2 -21.54 -30.78 29.35
C LYS A 2 -21.02 -31.11 27.95
N PRO A 3 -21.86 -31.62 27.05
CA PRO A 3 -21.44 -31.97 25.69
C PRO A 3 -21.04 -30.75 24.87
N ILE A 4 -20.14 -30.96 23.90
CA ILE A 4 -19.85 -30.01 22.82
C ILE A 4 -20.86 -30.28 21.70
N TRP A 5 -21.51 -29.23 21.22
CA TRP A 5 -22.50 -29.37 20.16
C TRP A 5 -21.90 -28.99 18.81
N ILE A 6 -22.16 -29.79 17.78
CA ILE A 6 -21.70 -29.54 16.41
C ILE A 6 -22.92 -29.40 15.50
N ALA A 7 -23.07 -28.27 14.83
CA ALA A 7 -24.12 -28.02 13.86
C ALA A 7 -23.50 -27.82 12.47
N ASP A 8 -23.71 -28.78 11.57
CA ASP A 8 -23.15 -28.77 10.21
C ASP A 8 -24.00 -29.68 9.33
N ASP A 9 -24.29 -29.26 8.09
CA ASP A 9 -25.04 -30.08 7.15
C ASP A 9 -24.17 -31.18 6.52
N ASP A 10 -22.86 -30.97 6.45
CA ASP A 10 -21.90 -31.95 5.95
C ASP A 10 -21.67 -33.08 6.96
N GLN A 11 -22.14 -34.29 6.62
CA GLN A 11 -21.93 -35.50 7.41
C GLN A 11 -20.46 -35.84 7.61
N SER A 12 -19.60 -35.56 6.62
CA SER A 12 -18.17 -35.86 6.66
C SER A 12 -17.49 -35.04 7.75
N ILE A 13 -17.82 -33.75 7.82
CA ILE A 13 -17.26 -32.82 8.80
C ILE A 13 -17.70 -33.19 10.21
N ARG A 14 -18.99 -33.49 10.40
CA ARG A 14 -19.51 -33.96 11.70
C ARG A 14 -18.85 -35.24 12.16
N PHE A 15 -18.76 -36.24 11.28
CA PHE A 15 -18.15 -37.53 11.61
C PHE A 15 -16.68 -37.38 12.01
N VAL A 16 -15.93 -36.56 11.28
CA VAL A 16 -14.51 -36.31 11.54
C VAL A 16 -14.31 -35.59 12.88
N LEU A 17 -15.09 -34.54 13.17
CA LEU A 17 -15.02 -33.83 14.45
C LEU A 17 -15.50 -34.69 15.64
N GLU A 18 -16.58 -35.46 15.48
CA GLU A 18 -17.06 -36.40 16.50
C GLU A 18 -15.98 -37.41 16.88
N LYS A 19 -15.33 -38.03 15.88
CA LYS A 19 -14.25 -38.99 16.12
C LYS A 19 -13.04 -38.35 16.79
N ALA A 20 -12.73 -37.11 16.45
CA ALA A 20 -11.59 -36.40 16.99
C ALA A 20 -11.81 -35.99 18.46
N LEU A 21 -12.98 -35.44 18.77
CA LEU A 21 -13.36 -35.05 20.14
C LEU A 21 -13.57 -36.26 21.05
N ALA A 22 -14.12 -37.37 20.53
CA ALA A 22 -14.26 -38.61 21.29
C ALA A 22 -12.91 -39.24 21.69
N ARG A 23 -11.83 -39.01 20.91
CA ARG A 23 -10.46 -39.45 21.27
C ARG A 23 -9.88 -38.66 22.43
N GLU A 24 -10.42 -37.48 22.69
CA GLU A 24 -9.98 -36.57 23.77
C GLU A 24 -10.94 -36.61 24.97
N ASP A 25 -11.78 -37.65 25.07
CA ASP A 25 -12.80 -37.85 26.11
C ASP A 25 -13.80 -36.69 26.28
N LEU A 26 -14.01 -35.91 25.21
CA LEU A 26 -14.99 -34.82 25.19
C LEU A 26 -16.33 -35.34 24.65
N PRO A 27 -17.43 -35.28 25.43
CA PRO A 27 -18.73 -35.72 24.96
C PRO A 27 -19.26 -34.81 23.85
N VAL A 28 -19.81 -35.37 22.77
CA VAL A 28 -20.28 -34.63 21.59
C VAL A 28 -21.72 -34.97 21.26
N ARG A 29 -22.48 -33.96 20.81
CA ARG A 29 -23.80 -34.12 20.19
C ARG A 29 -23.81 -33.36 18.87
N SER A 30 -24.32 -33.97 17.79
CA SER A 30 -24.33 -33.32 16.47
C SER A 30 -25.74 -33.08 15.92
N PHE A 31 -25.85 -32.05 15.09
CA PHE A 31 -27.08 -31.53 14.51
C PHE A 31 -26.87 -31.24 13.03
N THR A 32 -27.91 -31.41 12.22
CA THR A 32 -27.88 -31.17 10.76
C THR A 32 -28.39 -29.79 10.37
N ASN A 33 -29.10 -29.11 11.27
CA ASN A 33 -29.73 -27.84 10.97
C ASN A 33 -29.83 -26.93 12.23
N PRO A 34 -29.97 -25.61 12.06
CA PRO A 34 -30.05 -24.67 13.17
C PRO A 34 -31.30 -24.82 14.05
N ARG A 35 -32.40 -25.35 13.51
CA ARG A 35 -33.67 -25.45 14.25
C ARG A 35 -33.60 -26.52 15.33
N ASP A 36 -32.97 -27.65 15.01
CA ASP A 36 -32.76 -28.75 15.95
C ASP A 36 -31.83 -28.33 17.09
N VAL A 37 -30.86 -27.45 16.81
CA VAL A 37 -30.02 -26.84 17.84
C VAL A 37 -30.85 -25.98 18.79
N LEU A 38 -31.67 -25.07 18.24
CA LEU A 38 -32.53 -24.20 19.06
C LEU A 38 -33.54 -24.98 19.89
N ALA A 39 -34.12 -26.05 19.34
CA ALA A 39 -35.02 -26.93 20.07
C ALA A 39 -34.28 -27.69 21.18
N ALA A 40 -33.08 -28.22 20.90
CA ALA A 40 -32.28 -28.88 21.91
C ALA A 40 -31.83 -27.94 23.04
N LEU A 41 -31.59 -26.66 22.73
CA LEU A 41 -31.26 -25.61 23.71
C LEU A 41 -32.41 -25.28 24.68
N GLU A 42 -33.63 -25.79 24.45
CA GLU A 42 -34.74 -25.68 25.41
C GLU A 42 -34.63 -26.73 26.53
N ASP A 43 -34.01 -27.88 26.24
CA ASP A 43 -33.92 -29.01 27.16
C ASP A 43 -32.54 -29.15 27.83
N ASP A 44 -31.46 -28.77 27.14
CA ASP A 44 -30.07 -28.95 27.59
C ASP A 44 -29.14 -27.85 27.05
N GLU A 45 -27.96 -27.69 27.64
CA GLU A 45 -27.00 -26.64 27.26
C GLU A 45 -25.61 -27.23 26.96
N PRO A 46 -25.00 -26.90 25.81
CA PRO A 46 -23.62 -27.30 25.56
C PRO A 46 -22.62 -26.50 26.39
N GLN A 47 -21.39 -27.01 26.44
CA GLN A 47 -20.23 -26.23 26.91
C GLN A 47 -19.68 -25.31 25.81
N VAL A 48 -19.71 -25.77 24.56
CA VAL A 48 -19.30 -25.02 23.37
C VAL A 48 -20.22 -25.43 22.23
N LEU A 49 -20.68 -24.46 21.44
CA LEU A 49 -21.40 -24.71 20.19
C LEU A 49 -20.48 -24.45 18.99
N VAL A 50 -20.26 -25.44 18.13
CA VAL A 50 -19.53 -25.31 16.87
C VAL A 50 -20.54 -25.34 15.73
N SER A 51 -20.74 -24.25 15.00
CA SER A 51 -21.81 -24.12 14.00
C SER A 51 -21.28 -23.67 12.65
N ASP A 52 -21.69 -24.31 11.55
CA ASP A 52 -21.48 -23.78 10.19
C ASP A 52 -22.29 -22.49 9.97
N ILE A 53 -21.74 -21.53 9.22
CA ILE A 53 -22.45 -20.32 8.76
C ILE A 53 -23.60 -20.69 7.82
N ARG A 54 -23.42 -21.70 6.95
CA ARG A 54 -24.44 -22.06 5.96
C ARG A 54 -24.99 -23.44 6.25
N MET A 55 -26.28 -23.52 6.58
CA MET A 55 -26.99 -24.77 6.73
C MET A 55 -28.38 -24.69 6.07
N PRO A 56 -28.96 -25.81 5.64
CA PRO A 56 -30.36 -25.86 5.22
C PRO A 56 -31.29 -25.40 6.35
N GLY A 57 -32.16 -24.43 6.08
CA GLY A 57 -33.18 -23.98 7.04
C GLY A 57 -32.82 -22.79 7.93
N GLY A 58 -31.63 -22.18 7.76
CA GLY A 58 -31.24 -20.92 8.43
C GLY A 58 -29.73 -20.62 8.34
N SER A 59 -29.31 -19.42 8.74
CA SER A 59 -27.89 -19.07 8.84
C SER A 59 -27.33 -19.41 10.23
N GLY A 60 -26.08 -19.89 10.30
CA GLY A 60 -25.35 -20.05 11.56
C GLY A 60 -25.10 -18.74 12.30
N ILE A 61 -25.11 -17.61 11.58
CA ILE A 61 -25.05 -16.27 12.18
C ILE A 61 -26.39 -15.93 12.86
N ASP A 62 -27.52 -16.30 12.26
CA ASP A 62 -28.84 -16.10 12.89
C ASP A 62 -28.99 -17.00 14.12
N LEU A 63 -28.44 -18.23 14.04
CA LEU A 63 -28.33 -19.13 15.19
C LEU A 63 -27.47 -18.48 16.28
N LEU A 64 -26.28 -17.98 15.95
CA LEU A 64 -25.40 -17.28 16.89
C LEU A 64 -26.13 -16.14 17.60
N GLY A 65 -26.83 -15.27 16.85
CA GLY A 65 -27.58 -14.15 17.44
C GLY A 65 -28.62 -14.62 18.45
N LYS A 66 -29.45 -15.61 18.09
CA LYS A 66 -30.46 -16.19 19.00
C LYS A 66 -29.86 -16.91 20.20
N VAL A 67 -28.74 -17.58 19.99
CA VAL A 67 -28.01 -18.29 21.05
C VAL A 67 -27.41 -17.29 22.02
N LYS A 68 -26.78 -16.22 21.53
CA LYS A 68 -26.18 -15.18 22.37
C LYS A 68 -27.19 -14.27 23.06
N GLU A 69 -28.37 -14.10 22.49
CA GLU A 69 -29.49 -13.39 23.16
C GLU A 69 -30.01 -14.19 24.38
N ARG A 70 -30.12 -15.52 24.26
CA ARG A 70 -30.63 -16.39 25.33
C ARG A 70 -29.55 -16.89 26.31
N PHE A 71 -28.35 -17.14 25.80
CA PHE A 71 -27.19 -17.70 26.51
C PHE A 71 -25.92 -16.90 26.20
N PRO A 72 -25.80 -15.67 26.72
CA PRO A 72 -24.67 -14.78 26.46
C PRO A 72 -23.29 -15.41 26.72
N GLY A 73 -23.18 -16.17 27.82
CA GLY A 73 -21.95 -16.83 28.26
C GLY A 73 -21.57 -18.11 27.50
N LEU A 74 -22.41 -18.61 26.59
CA LEU A 74 -22.09 -19.82 25.82
C LEU A 74 -21.10 -19.49 24.70
N PRO A 75 -19.85 -19.99 24.71
CA PRO A 75 -18.92 -19.78 23.60
C PRO A 75 -19.40 -20.50 22.33
N VAL A 76 -19.47 -19.74 21.24
CA VAL A 76 -19.89 -20.25 19.92
C VAL A 76 -18.71 -20.12 18.95
N ILE A 77 -18.26 -21.23 18.38
CA ILE A 77 -17.28 -21.28 17.31
C ILE A 77 -18.01 -21.38 15.97
N ILE A 78 -17.71 -20.49 15.04
CA ILE A 78 -18.34 -20.48 13.72
C ILE A 78 -17.44 -21.15 12.69
N MET A 79 -17.90 -22.23 12.07
CA MET A 79 -17.24 -22.84 10.92
C MET A 79 -17.65 -22.12 9.65
N THR A 80 -16.69 -21.80 8.79
CA THR A 80 -16.98 -21.07 7.55
C THR A 80 -16.18 -21.62 6.38
N ALA A 81 -16.85 -21.83 5.25
CA ALA A 81 -16.19 -22.02 3.94
C ALA A 81 -15.93 -20.69 3.22
N TYR A 82 -16.34 -19.57 3.81
CA TYR A 82 -16.32 -18.24 3.23
C TYR A 82 -15.06 -17.45 3.60
N SER A 83 -14.60 -16.66 2.63
CA SER A 83 -13.32 -15.94 2.64
C SER A 83 -13.47 -14.43 2.64
N ASP A 84 -14.62 -13.96 3.08
CA ASP A 84 -15.02 -12.57 3.08
C ASP A 84 -14.93 -11.98 4.50
N LEU A 85 -14.44 -10.74 4.55
CA LEU A 85 -14.23 -10.01 5.79
C LEU A 85 -15.53 -9.73 6.55
N ASP A 86 -16.60 -9.31 5.88
CA ASP A 86 -17.83 -8.87 6.56
C ASP A 86 -18.53 -10.02 7.31
N SER A 87 -18.53 -11.25 6.76
CA SER A 87 -19.04 -12.42 7.49
C SER A 87 -18.20 -12.76 8.71
N ALA A 88 -16.86 -12.68 8.60
CA ALA A 88 -15.95 -12.93 9.72
C ALA A 88 -16.15 -11.90 10.83
N VAL A 89 -16.25 -10.61 10.48
CA VAL A 89 -16.44 -9.54 11.47
C VAL A 89 -17.84 -9.57 12.08
N SER A 90 -18.89 -9.85 11.29
CA SER A 90 -20.26 -10.00 11.80
C SER A 90 -20.38 -11.13 12.81
N ALA A 91 -19.66 -12.24 12.60
CA ALA A 91 -19.61 -13.34 13.57
C ALA A 91 -18.98 -12.89 14.90
N PHE A 92 -17.85 -12.16 14.86
CA PHE A 92 -17.24 -11.62 16.08
C PHE A 92 -18.11 -10.56 16.78
N GLN A 93 -18.75 -9.66 16.02
CA GLN A 93 -19.68 -8.67 16.58
C GLN A 93 -20.91 -9.35 17.21
N GLY A 94 -21.45 -10.38 16.57
CA GLY A 94 -22.53 -11.22 17.11
C GLY A 94 -22.13 -12.10 18.31
N GLY A 95 -20.91 -11.95 18.83
CA GLY A 95 -20.43 -12.62 20.03
C GLY A 95 -19.80 -14.00 19.81
N ALA A 96 -19.44 -14.38 18.57
CA ALA A 96 -18.70 -15.62 18.36
C ALA A 96 -17.37 -15.59 19.12
N PHE A 97 -17.05 -16.72 19.76
CA PHE A 97 -15.78 -16.91 20.45
C PHE A 97 -14.61 -16.91 19.46
N GLU A 98 -14.75 -17.68 18.37
CA GLU A 98 -13.78 -17.76 17.29
C GLU A 98 -14.41 -18.31 16.01
N TYR A 99 -13.70 -18.26 14.89
CA TYR A 99 -14.07 -18.99 13.69
C TYR A 99 -13.07 -20.11 13.37
N LEU A 100 -13.55 -21.13 12.66
CA LEU A 100 -12.78 -22.23 12.13
C LEU A 100 -12.95 -22.30 10.60
N PRO A 101 -11.90 -21.98 9.80
CA PRO A 101 -12.02 -21.95 8.34
C PRO A 101 -12.03 -23.37 7.77
N LYS A 102 -12.90 -23.66 6.81
CA LYS A 102 -12.92 -24.91 6.04
C LYS A 102 -12.08 -24.75 4.75
N PRO A 103 -11.11 -25.64 4.44
CA PRO A 103 -10.71 -26.83 5.21
C PRO A 103 -9.81 -26.48 6.41
N PHE A 104 -9.95 -27.23 7.52
CA PHE A 104 -9.19 -27.04 8.76
C PHE A 104 -8.34 -28.27 9.13
N ASP A 105 -7.30 -28.02 9.94
CA ASP A 105 -6.56 -29.07 10.64
C ASP A 105 -7.32 -29.47 11.92
N LEU A 106 -7.55 -30.77 12.09
CA LEU A 106 -8.21 -31.36 13.25
C LEU A 106 -7.56 -30.99 14.58
N THR A 107 -6.22 -30.95 14.61
CA THR A 107 -5.45 -30.62 15.82
C THR A 107 -5.75 -29.20 16.29
N LYS A 108 -5.78 -28.26 15.34
CA LYS A 108 -6.11 -26.85 15.59
C LYS A 108 -7.57 -26.67 16.01
N ALA A 109 -8.48 -27.44 15.41
CA ALA A 109 -9.90 -27.40 15.77
C ALA A 109 -10.13 -27.85 17.22
N ILE A 110 -9.48 -28.94 17.65
CA ILE A 110 -9.57 -29.43 19.04
C ILE A 110 -8.98 -28.41 20.02
N GLU A 111 -7.81 -27.84 19.71
CA GLU A 111 -7.18 -26.82 20.56
C GLU A 111 -8.08 -25.61 20.76
N LEU A 112 -8.73 -25.15 19.68
CA LEU A 112 -9.68 -24.05 19.72
C LEU A 112 -10.89 -24.35 20.60
N ILE A 113 -11.45 -25.56 20.46
CA ILE A 113 -12.59 -26.02 21.27
C ILE A 113 -12.20 -26.10 22.75
N ARG A 114 -11.00 -26.57 23.09
CA ARG A 114 -10.51 -26.58 24.49
C ARG A 114 -10.42 -25.17 25.07
N ARG A 115 -9.85 -24.24 24.32
CA ARG A 115 -9.78 -22.83 24.75
C ARG A 115 -11.16 -22.23 24.96
N ALA A 116 -12.13 -22.58 24.10
CA ALA A 116 -13.52 -22.16 24.27
C ALA A 116 -14.15 -22.74 25.54
N VAL A 117 -13.91 -24.02 25.85
CA VAL A 117 -14.36 -24.65 27.10
C VAL A 117 -13.80 -23.90 28.31
N ASP A 118 -12.52 -23.52 28.28
CA ASP A 118 -11.87 -22.79 29.38
C ASP A 118 -12.39 -21.35 29.54
N GLU A 119 -12.72 -20.67 28.43
CA GLU A 119 -13.24 -19.30 28.44
C GLU A 119 -14.72 -19.21 28.87
N SER A 120 -15.51 -20.28 28.72
CA SER A 120 -16.94 -20.35 29.13
C SER A 120 -17.22 -19.99 30.61
N VAL A 121 -16.16 -19.79 31.39
CA VAL A 121 -16.16 -19.43 32.81
C VAL A 121 -16.12 -17.90 33.04
N ARG A 122 -15.94 -17.04 32.01
CA ARG A 122 -15.71 -15.58 32.17
C ARG A 122 -16.51 -14.70 31.18
N GLU A 123 -17.74 -14.36 31.56
CA GLU A 123 -18.57 -13.15 31.29
C GLU A 123 -18.66 -12.42 29.92
N ASP A 124 -19.79 -11.71 29.78
CA ASP A 124 -20.51 -11.18 28.61
C ASP A 124 -20.12 -9.77 28.10
N VAL A 125 -20.50 -9.43 26.84
CA VAL A 125 -21.52 -8.41 26.45
C VAL A 125 -21.48 -8.07 24.93
N ALA A 126 -22.65 -8.26 24.27
CA ALA A 126 -23.34 -7.60 23.12
C ALA A 126 -22.62 -6.96 21.89
N ASP A 127 -23.13 -7.15 20.64
CA ASP A 127 -24.12 -6.25 19.96
C ASP A 127 -24.61 -6.72 18.55
N GLU A 128 -25.67 -6.10 18.00
CA GLU A 128 -26.43 -6.48 16.77
C GLU A 128 -26.16 -5.65 15.47
N ARG A 129 -26.21 -6.33 14.30
CA ARG A 129 -26.59 -5.91 12.89
C ARG A 129 -25.65 -4.95 12.10
N LEU A 130 -25.52 -4.92 10.75
CA LEU A 130 -26.31 -5.38 9.58
C LEU A 130 -25.38 -5.48 8.32
N GLN A 131 -25.69 -6.36 7.35
CA GLN A 131 -24.86 -6.73 6.16
C GLN A 131 -24.70 -5.65 5.06
N GLN A 132 -23.50 -5.51 4.47
CA GLN A 132 -23.24 -4.99 3.10
C GLN A 132 -21.98 -5.65 2.46
N MET A 133 -21.91 -5.60 1.12
CA MET A 133 -20.96 -6.27 0.19
C MET A 133 -19.47 -6.31 0.61
N PRO A 134 -18.73 -7.40 0.26
CA PRO A 134 -17.38 -7.62 0.74
C PRO A 134 -16.34 -6.69 0.12
N GLU A 135 -15.72 -5.85 0.95
CA GLU A 135 -14.63 -4.93 0.58
C GLU A 135 -13.25 -5.61 0.54
N MET A 136 -13.10 -6.77 1.18
CA MET A 136 -11.84 -7.51 1.24
C MET A 136 -12.07 -9.01 1.08
N LEU A 137 -11.28 -9.62 0.19
CA LEU A 137 -11.33 -11.04 -0.17
C LEU A 137 -10.01 -11.70 0.22
N GLY A 138 -10.06 -12.87 0.88
CA GLY A 138 -8.88 -13.68 1.16
C GLY A 138 -9.22 -15.06 1.72
N GLN A 139 -8.85 -16.12 1.00
CA GLN A 139 -8.97 -17.53 1.39
C GLN A 139 -7.73 -18.05 2.11
N ALA A 140 -6.56 -17.46 1.85
CA ALA A 140 -5.30 -17.91 2.40
C ALA A 140 -5.29 -17.84 3.94
N PRO A 141 -4.72 -18.86 4.64
CA PRO A 141 -4.64 -18.87 6.10
C PRO A 141 -4.03 -17.61 6.72
N ALA A 142 -3.04 -17.01 6.04
CA ALA A 142 -2.40 -15.77 6.49
C ALA A 142 -3.36 -14.56 6.47
N MET A 143 -4.28 -14.48 5.50
CA MET A 143 -5.32 -13.44 5.48
C MET A 143 -6.42 -13.70 6.50
N GLN A 144 -6.72 -14.96 6.73
CA GLN A 144 -7.67 -15.40 7.74
C GLN A 144 -7.22 -14.92 9.14
N ASP A 145 -5.93 -14.99 9.48
CA ASP A 145 -5.40 -14.43 10.73
C ASP A 145 -5.59 -12.91 10.82
N VAL A 146 -5.42 -12.18 9.71
CA VAL A 146 -5.68 -10.73 9.64
C VAL A 146 -7.15 -10.43 9.89
N PHE A 147 -8.08 -11.19 9.31
CA PHE A 147 -9.51 -11.02 9.55
C PHE A 147 -9.90 -11.25 11.01
N ARG A 148 -9.30 -12.25 11.70
CA ARG A 148 -9.48 -12.43 13.16
C ARG A 148 -9.04 -11.19 13.93
N ALA A 149 -7.86 -10.68 13.59
CA ALA A 149 -7.32 -9.50 14.25
C ALA A 149 -8.22 -8.28 14.03
N ILE A 150 -8.72 -8.06 12.81
CA ILE A 150 -9.67 -6.96 12.53
C ILE A 150 -10.95 -7.13 13.36
N GLY A 151 -11.52 -8.34 13.42
CA GLY A 151 -12.72 -8.62 14.21
C GLY A 151 -12.53 -8.36 15.70
N ARG A 152 -11.38 -8.74 16.29
CA ARG A 152 -11.06 -8.48 17.70
C ARG A 152 -10.78 -7.00 17.98
N LEU A 153 -10.22 -6.27 17.02
CA LEU A 153 -9.81 -4.87 17.18
C LEU A 153 -10.90 -3.86 16.79
N SER A 154 -11.96 -4.30 16.12
CA SER A 154 -13.02 -3.42 15.63
C SER A 154 -13.70 -2.68 16.79
N GLN A 155 -14.00 -3.38 17.88
CA GLN A 155 -14.65 -2.83 19.09
C GLN A 155 -13.73 -1.99 19.99
N SER A 156 -12.42 -2.03 19.77
CA SER A 156 -11.45 -1.28 20.57
C SER A 156 -11.14 0.10 19.99
N ASN A 157 -10.91 1.10 20.83
CA ASN A 157 -10.42 2.42 20.41
C ASN A 157 -8.89 2.51 20.33
N VAL A 158 -8.18 1.39 20.52
CA VAL A 158 -6.72 1.33 20.53
C VAL A 158 -6.14 1.69 19.15
N THR A 159 -4.99 2.38 19.16
CA THR A 159 -4.20 2.69 17.97
C THR A 159 -3.64 1.41 17.35
N VAL A 160 -3.89 1.23 16.06
CA VAL A 160 -3.41 0.08 15.29
C VAL A 160 -2.36 0.56 14.29
N LEU A 161 -1.20 -0.10 14.30
CA LEU A 161 -0.14 0.08 13.30
C LEU A 161 -0.20 -1.07 12.29
N ILE A 162 -0.62 -0.74 11.07
CA ILE A 162 -0.70 -1.67 9.94
C ILE A 162 0.65 -1.65 9.20
N THR A 163 1.30 -2.80 9.14
CA THR A 163 2.58 -2.96 8.43
C THR A 163 2.40 -3.87 7.23
N GLY A 164 3.04 -3.55 6.11
CA GLY A 164 2.95 -4.37 4.91
C GLY A 164 3.46 -3.64 3.68
N GLU A 165 3.82 -4.41 2.67
CA GLU A 165 4.36 -3.89 1.42
C GLU A 165 3.40 -2.93 0.72
N SER A 166 3.95 -2.08 -0.15
CA SER A 166 3.14 -1.19 -0.98
C SER A 166 2.19 -2.00 -1.87
N GLY A 167 0.93 -1.55 -1.96
CA GLY A 167 -0.09 -2.23 -2.75
C GLY A 167 -0.68 -3.50 -2.14
N ALA A 168 -0.37 -3.85 -0.88
CA ALA A 168 -0.95 -5.03 -0.21
C ALA A 168 -2.41 -4.86 0.26
N GLY A 169 -2.94 -3.62 0.29
CA GLY A 169 -4.31 -3.32 0.73
C GLY A 169 -4.43 -2.75 2.15
N LYS A 170 -3.39 -2.06 2.66
CA LYS A 170 -3.39 -1.47 4.02
C LYS A 170 -4.58 -0.52 4.27
N GLU A 171 -4.96 0.27 3.26
CA GLU A 171 -6.09 1.19 3.35
C GLU A 171 -7.43 0.47 3.52
N LEU A 172 -7.65 -0.64 2.82
CA LEU A 172 -8.85 -1.47 2.97
C LEU A 172 -8.97 -2.02 4.40
N VAL A 173 -7.84 -2.37 5.03
CA VAL A 173 -7.80 -2.83 6.43
C VAL A 173 -8.15 -1.68 7.38
N ALA A 174 -7.65 -0.48 7.14
CA ALA A 174 -8.00 0.69 7.94
C ALA A 174 -9.47 1.04 7.80
N HIS A 175 -10.03 0.95 6.60
CA HIS A 175 -11.45 1.18 6.35
C HIS A 175 -12.32 0.14 7.07
N ALA A 176 -11.95 -1.14 6.99
CA ALA A 176 -12.59 -2.23 7.71
C ALA A 176 -12.62 -2.00 9.23
N LEU A 177 -11.48 -1.62 9.81
CA LEU A 177 -11.38 -1.31 11.23
C LEU A 177 -12.28 -0.14 11.65
N HIS A 178 -12.46 0.86 10.79
CA HIS A 178 -13.36 1.98 11.05
C HIS A 178 -14.84 1.58 10.93
N LYS A 179 -15.21 0.97 9.80
CA LYS A 179 -16.59 0.54 9.48
C LYS A 179 -17.18 -0.36 10.54
N HIS A 180 -16.36 -1.22 11.16
CA HIS A 180 -16.80 -2.17 12.17
C HIS A 180 -16.61 -1.68 13.61
N SER A 181 -16.24 -0.42 13.80
CA SER A 181 -16.01 0.17 15.12
C SER A 181 -17.22 0.90 15.69
N PRO A 182 -17.21 1.22 17.00
CA PRO A 182 -18.22 2.10 17.60
C PRO A 182 -18.30 3.49 16.95
N ARG A 183 -17.30 3.86 16.13
CA ARG A 183 -17.20 5.14 15.42
C ARG A 183 -17.54 5.03 13.93
N ALA A 184 -18.17 3.93 13.49
CA ALA A 184 -18.53 3.70 12.09
C ALA A 184 -19.40 4.81 11.47
N ASN A 185 -20.23 5.47 12.28
CA ASN A 185 -21.05 6.60 11.85
C ASN A 185 -20.29 7.95 11.83
N GLY A 186 -19.06 7.98 12.35
CA GLY A 186 -18.21 9.16 12.35
C GLY A 186 -17.40 9.28 11.04
N PRO A 187 -16.68 10.40 10.85
CA PRO A 187 -15.88 10.60 9.65
C PRO A 187 -14.67 9.65 9.60
N PHE A 188 -14.44 9.03 8.43
CA PHE A 188 -13.18 8.40 8.07
C PHE A 188 -12.33 9.36 7.24
N VAL A 189 -11.24 9.87 7.81
CA VAL A 189 -10.34 10.80 7.13
C VAL A 189 -9.01 10.10 6.87
N ALA A 190 -8.69 9.88 5.60
CA ALA A 190 -7.41 9.32 5.18
C ALA A 190 -6.45 10.44 4.73
N ILE A 191 -5.18 10.31 5.11
CA ILE A 191 -4.10 11.16 4.62
C ILE A 191 -2.87 10.30 4.32
N ASN A 192 -2.32 10.43 3.12
CA ASN A 192 -1.08 9.79 2.73
C ASN A 192 0.06 10.81 2.89
N THR A 193 0.98 10.55 3.82
CA THR A 193 2.06 11.49 4.14
C THR A 193 3.13 11.55 3.07
N ALA A 194 3.26 10.53 2.21
CA ALA A 194 4.20 10.52 1.09
C ALA A 194 3.69 11.33 -0.12
N ALA A 195 2.38 11.47 -0.28
CA ALA A 195 1.77 12.17 -1.41
C ALA A 195 1.74 13.71 -1.24
N ILE A 196 1.90 14.21 -0.01
CA ILE A 196 1.78 15.63 0.32
C ILE A 196 3.19 16.22 0.51
N PRO A 197 3.52 17.36 -0.12
CA PRO A 197 4.79 18.04 0.12
C PRO A 197 5.01 18.31 1.61
N LYS A 198 6.24 18.09 2.09
CA LYS A 198 6.60 18.19 3.52
C LYS A 198 6.17 19.53 4.15
N ASP A 199 6.32 20.62 3.41
CA ASP A 199 5.98 21.98 3.86
C ASP A 199 4.47 22.20 4.04
N LEU A 200 3.64 21.43 3.33
CA LEU A 200 2.17 21.53 3.40
C LEU A 200 1.55 20.51 4.35
N LEU A 201 2.28 19.44 4.68
CA LEU A 201 1.76 18.35 5.51
C LEU A 201 1.32 18.83 6.89
N GLU A 202 2.05 19.77 7.50
CA GLU A 202 1.69 20.38 8.78
C GLU A 202 0.32 21.07 8.72
N SER A 203 0.13 21.91 7.71
CA SER A 203 -1.10 22.65 7.47
C SER A 203 -2.26 21.72 7.11
N GLU A 204 -2.03 20.64 6.36
CA GLU A 204 -3.08 19.65 6.07
C GLU A 204 -3.52 18.91 7.34
N LEU A 205 -2.57 18.46 8.18
CA LEU A 205 -2.88 17.71 9.41
C LEU A 205 -3.57 18.57 10.47
N PHE A 206 -2.99 19.72 10.80
CA PHE A 206 -3.41 20.53 11.95
C PHE A 206 -4.25 21.76 11.56
N GLY A 207 -4.30 22.12 10.28
CA GLY A 207 -4.95 23.34 9.81
C GLY A 207 -4.11 24.58 10.07
N HIS A 208 -4.53 25.72 9.54
CA HIS A 208 -3.83 26.99 9.72
C HIS A 208 -4.79 28.15 9.96
N GLU A 209 -4.31 29.14 10.70
CA GLU A 209 -4.97 30.43 10.84
C GLU A 209 -4.62 31.35 9.65
N ARG A 210 -5.46 32.38 9.43
CA ARG A 210 -5.18 33.38 8.39
C ARG A 210 -3.87 34.10 8.70
N GLY A 211 -2.96 34.13 7.73
CA GLY A 211 -1.64 34.77 7.87
C GLY A 211 -0.56 33.88 8.49
N ALA A 212 -0.81 32.58 8.69
CA ALA A 212 0.18 31.66 9.28
C ALA A 212 1.47 31.49 8.45
N PHE A 213 1.39 31.63 7.12
CA PHE A 213 2.53 31.59 6.20
C PHE A 213 2.20 32.39 4.93
N THR A 214 3.20 32.60 4.07
CA THR A 214 3.03 33.31 2.79
C THR A 214 2.04 32.57 1.88
N GLY A 215 0.87 33.16 1.66
CA GLY A 215 -0.22 32.54 0.88
C GLY A 215 -1.42 32.05 1.71
N ALA A 216 -1.33 32.06 3.04
CA ALA A 216 -2.45 31.71 3.94
C ALA A 216 -3.49 32.85 4.03
N GLN A 217 -4.25 33.08 2.96
CA GLN A 217 -5.25 34.15 2.89
C GLN A 217 -6.52 33.86 3.69
N THR A 218 -6.84 32.58 3.91
CA THR A 218 -8.02 32.12 4.64
C THR A 218 -7.61 31.18 5.78
N MET A 219 -8.49 30.97 6.74
CA MET A 219 -8.34 29.90 7.73
C MET A 219 -8.74 28.56 7.08
N ARG A 220 -8.00 27.49 7.38
CA ARG A 220 -8.34 26.14 6.91
C ARG A 220 -8.32 25.13 8.07
N ARG A 221 -9.38 24.32 8.14
CA ARG A 221 -9.51 23.22 9.12
C ARG A 221 -8.61 22.04 8.72
N GLY A 222 -7.85 21.51 9.68
CA GLY A 222 -6.96 20.37 9.46
C GLY A 222 -7.67 19.02 9.47
N ARG A 223 -6.96 17.94 9.10
CA ARG A 223 -7.49 16.57 9.11
C ARG A 223 -7.88 16.09 10.50
N PHE A 224 -7.13 16.46 11.55
CA PHE A 224 -7.53 16.13 12.92
C PHE A 224 -8.89 16.72 13.30
N GLU A 225 -9.17 17.95 12.88
CA GLU A 225 -10.43 18.61 13.16
C GLU A 225 -11.59 18.04 12.30
N GLN A 226 -11.29 17.61 11.08
CA GLN A 226 -12.26 16.94 10.19
C GLN A 226 -12.60 15.53 10.68
N ALA A 227 -11.65 14.86 11.34
CA ALA A 227 -11.78 13.50 11.85
C ALA A 227 -12.38 13.42 13.26
N ASP A 228 -12.78 14.55 13.84
CA ASP A 228 -13.32 14.59 15.20
C ASP A 228 -14.56 13.68 15.36
N GLY A 229 -14.58 12.89 16.43
CA GLY A 229 -15.59 11.85 16.66
C GLY A 229 -15.43 10.59 15.79
N GLY A 230 -14.51 10.60 14.83
CA GLY A 230 -14.31 9.53 13.85
C GLY A 230 -12.94 8.86 13.95
N THR A 231 -12.37 8.54 12.78
CA THR A 231 -11.09 7.86 12.62
C THR A 231 -10.20 8.61 11.63
N LEU A 232 -8.94 8.84 12.02
CA LEU A 232 -7.89 9.38 11.15
C LEU A 232 -6.95 8.24 10.75
N PHE A 233 -6.88 8.00 9.45
CA PHE A 233 -5.96 7.04 8.86
C PHE A 233 -4.72 7.76 8.32
N LEU A 234 -3.57 7.47 8.93
CA LEU A 234 -2.26 7.99 8.55
C LEU A 234 -1.53 6.95 7.70
N ASP A 235 -1.64 7.07 6.38
CA ASP A 235 -0.93 6.19 5.45
C ASP A 235 0.50 6.66 5.22
N GLU A 236 1.41 5.69 5.12
CA GLU A 236 2.84 5.87 5.00
C GLU A 236 3.49 6.73 6.10
N ILE A 237 3.10 6.54 7.37
CA ILE A 237 3.58 7.29 8.54
C ILE A 237 5.12 7.37 8.66
N GLY A 238 5.83 6.43 8.03
CA GLY A 238 7.28 6.50 7.87
C GLY A 238 7.75 7.78 7.16
N ASP A 239 7.06 8.25 6.13
CA ASP A 239 7.50 9.42 5.37
C ASP A 239 7.24 10.76 6.09
N MET A 240 6.69 10.73 7.31
CA MET A 240 6.46 11.94 8.11
C MET A 240 7.78 12.61 8.53
N PRO A 241 7.95 13.92 8.24
CA PRO A 241 9.09 14.71 8.71
C PRO A 241 9.27 14.66 10.23
N PHE A 242 10.53 14.64 10.67
CA PHE A 242 10.88 14.49 12.09
C PHE A 242 10.25 15.57 13.00
N ASP A 243 10.19 16.82 12.54
CA ASP A 243 9.61 17.93 13.31
C ASP A 243 8.11 17.74 13.58
N LEU A 244 7.38 17.12 12.63
CA LEU A 244 5.94 16.86 12.76
C LEU A 244 5.65 15.69 13.68
N GLN A 245 6.57 14.73 13.81
CA GLN A 245 6.42 13.57 14.70
C GLN A 245 6.23 14.00 16.16
N THR A 246 6.95 15.05 16.60
CA THR A 246 6.83 15.59 17.96
C THR A 246 5.43 16.17 18.21
N ARG A 247 4.85 16.84 17.21
CA ARG A 247 3.50 17.40 17.33
C ARG A 247 2.45 16.31 17.31
N LEU A 248 2.59 15.34 16.40
CA LEU A 248 1.71 14.17 16.37
C LEU A 248 1.70 13.44 17.70
N LEU A 249 2.86 13.23 18.33
CA LEU A 249 2.97 12.61 19.64
C LEU A 249 2.16 13.36 20.71
N ARG A 250 2.22 14.71 20.72
CA ARG A 250 1.42 15.54 21.64
C ARG A 250 -0.07 15.35 21.42
N VAL A 251 -0.53 15.34 20.17
CA VAL A 251 -1.95 15.13 19.85
C VAL A 251 -2.41 13.75 20.27
N LEU A 252 -1.60 12.72 20.01
CA LEU A 252 -1.90 11.36 20.41
C LEU A 252 -1.96 11.21 21.93
N SER A 253 -1.13 11.96 22.67
CA SER A 253 -1.01 11.88 24.13
C SER A 253 -2.09 12.68 24.87
N ASP A 254 -2.25 13.94 24.50
CA ASP A 254 -3.06 14.92 25.24
C ASP A 254 -4.44 15.15 24.59
N GLY A 255 -4.63 14.70 23.34
CA GLY A 255 -5.83 14.96 22.54
C GLY A 255 -6.00 16.42 22.13
N GLN A 256 -4.96 17.24 22.32
CA GLN A 256 -4.96 18.67 22.04
C GLN A 256 -3.90 19.03 21.01
N PHE A 257 -4.20 20.02 20.16
CA PHE A 257 -3.30 20.54 19.15
C PHE A 257 -3.56 22.02 18.87
N TYR A 258 -2.63 22.65 18.16
CA TYR A 258 -2.74 24.03 17.71
C TYR A 258 -2.71 24.05 16.19
N ARG A 259 -3.51 24.93 15.58
CA ARG A 259 -3.36 25.28 14.16
C ARG A 259 -2.02 25.95 13.94
N VAL A 260 -1.48 25.85 12.73
CA VAL A 260 -0.29 26.61 12.33
C VAL A 260 -0.58 28.10 12.48
N GLY A 261 0.27 28.80 13.24
CA GLY A 261 0.08 30.22 13.59
C GLY A 261 -1.02 30.51 14.62
N GLY A 262 -1.68 29.48 15.15
CA GLY A 262 -2.73 29.61 16.16
C GLY A 262 -2.20 29.51 17.59
N HIS A 263 -2.84 30.24 18.51
CA HIS A 263 -2.52 30.23 19.94
C HIS A 263 -3.58 29.54 20.80
N HIS A 264 -4.73 29.19 20.21
CA HIS A 264 -5.82 28.54 20.93
C HIS A 264 -5.71 27.02 20.79
N PRO A 265 -5.71 26.25 21.90
CA PRO A 265 -5.69 24.80 21.83
C PRO A 265 -7.06 24.29 21.32
N LEU A 266 -7.02 23.35 20.39
CA LEU A 266 -8.16 22.61 19.89
C LEU A 266 -8.10 21.19 20.43
N LYS A 267 -9.26 20.66 20.84
CA LYS A 267 -9.39 19.27 21.27
C LYS A 267 -10.12 18.49 20.18
N ALA A 268 -9.60 17.34 19.78
CA ALA A 268 -10.29 16.42 18.88
C ALA A 268 -10.20 15.00 19.43
N ASN A 269 -11.34 14.32 19.50
CA ASN A 269 -11.42 12.94 19.93
C ASN A 269 -11.37 12.03 18.70
N VAL A 270 -10.18 11.61 18.30
CA VAL A 270 -9.94 10.88 17.05
C VAL A 270 -9.30 9.53 17.32
N ARG A 271 -9.86 8.45 16.74
CA ARG A 271 -9.18 7.15 16.70
C ARG A 271 -8.11 7.22 15.62
N VAL A 272 -6.86 6.92 15.94
CA VAL A 272 -5.78 6.93 14.95
C VAL A 272 -5.44 5.51 14.52
N ILE A 273 -5.41 5.30 13.20
CA ILE A 273 -4.88 4.10 12.56
C ILE A 273 -3.70 4.55 11.70
N ALA A 274 -2.54 3.92 11.86
CA ALA A 274 -1.35 4.25 11.08
C ALA A 274 -0.97 3.08 10.18
N ALA A 275 -0.44 3.36 8.99
CA ALA A 275 0.08 2.37 8.09
C ALA A 275 1.47 2.73 7.57
N THR A 276 2.32 1.73 7.31
CA THR A 276 3.61 1.93 6.64
C THR A 276 4.11 0.66 5.98
N HIS A 277 4.88 0.83 4.90
CA HIS A 277 5.72 -0.23 4.32
C HIS A 277 7.16 -0.26 4.86
N GLN A 278 7.58 0.76 5.59
CA GLN A 278 8.95 0.91 6.08
C GLN A 278 9.14 0.18 7.41
N ASN A 279 10.38 -0.23 7.70
CA ASN A 279 10.76 -0.77 9.01
C ASN A 279 10.98 0.39 9.99
N LEU A 280 10.00 0.69 10.84
CA LEU A 280 10.09 1.82 11.76
C LEU A 280 11.19 1.63 12.81
N GLU A 281 11.45 0.41 13.26
CA GLU A 281 12.50 0.09 14.22
C GLU A 281 13.89 0.45 13.70
N GLU A 282 14.15 0.14 12.43
CA GLU A 282 15.39 0.54 11.76
C GLU A 282 15.48 2.05 11.61
N ARG A 283 14.37 2.73 11.26
CA ARG A 283 14.36 4.19 11.14
C ARG A 283 14.53 4.91 12.47
N VAL A 284 14.06 4.32 13.57
CA VAL A 284 14.36 4.80 14.93
C VAL A 284 15.86 4.70 15.19
N ARG A 285 16.49 3.55 14.87
CA ARG A 285 17.94 3.37 15.03
C ARG A 285 18.76 4.36 14.19
N GLN A 286 18.27 4.73 13.01
CA GLN A 286 18.89 5.70 12.11
C GLN A 286 18.60 7.17 12.50
N GLY A 287 17.78 7.43 13.52
CA GLY A 287 17.38 8.78 13.94
C GLY A 287 16.39 9.47 13.00
N ALA A 288 15.83 8.75 12.02
CA ALA A 288 14.84 9.27 11.07
C ALA A 288 13.40 9.21 11.61
N PHE A 289 13.16 8.45 12.67
CA PHE A 289 11.87 8.36 13.36
C PHE A 289 12.07 8.42 14.86
N ARG A 290 11.16 9.09 15.56
CA ARG A 290 11.24 9.22 17.02
C ARG A 290 10.79 7.94 17.71
N GLU A 291 11.57 7.51 18.68
CA GLU A 291 11.30 6.33 19.50
C GLU A 291 10.00 6.47 20.31
N ASP A 292 9.77 7.65 20.90
CA ASP A 292 8.57 7.97 21.69
C ASP A 292 7.27 7.85 20.87
N LEU A 293 7.26 8.38 19.65
CA LEU A 293 6.15 8.24 18.71
C LEU A 293 5.96 6.80 18.25
N PHE A 294 7.05 6.07 17.98
CA PHE A 294 6.97 4.66 17.60
C PHE A 294 6.25 3.85 18.67
N HIS A 295 6.63 3.99 19.94
CA HIS A 295 5.97 3.28 21.04
C HIS A 295 4.50 3.69 21.19
N ARG A 296 4.14 4.95 20.95
CA ARG A 296 2.75 5.41 21.01
C ARG A 296 1.88 4.87 19.86
N LEU A 297 2.46 4.64 18.69
CA LEU A 297 1.75 4.08 17.53
C LEU A 297 1.70 2.55 17.56
N ASN A 298 2.78 1.91 18.01
CA ASN A 298 2.94 0.46 18.01
C ASN A 298 2.29 -0.20 19.25
N VAL A 299 1.03 0.14 19.54
CA VAL A 299 0.26 -0.50 20.62
C VAL A 299 -0.21 -1.88 20.17
N ILE A 300 -0.83 -1.95 18.99
CA ILE A 300 -1.17 -3.20 18.32
C ILE A 300 -0.64 -3.16 16.90
N ARG A 301 0.19 -4.14 16.53
CA ARG A 301 0.74 -4.29 15.19
C ARG A 301 -0.04 -5.33 14.40
N LEU A 302 -0.56 -4.91 13.24
CA LEU A 302 -1.20 -5.81 12.29
C LEU A 302 -0.30 -5.92 11.05
N ARG A 303 0.26 -7.10 10.80
CA ARG A 303 1.06 -7.37 9.60
C ARG A 303 0.15 -7.87 8.49
N LEU A 304 0.13 -7.17 7.37
CA LEU A 304 -0.56 -7.58 6.16
C LEU A 304 0.41 -8.42 5.29
N PRO A 305 0.06 -9.68 4.96
CA PRO A 305 0.92 -10.54 4.17
C PRO A 305 1.03 -10.04 2.73
N ALA A 306 2.23 -10.18 2.16
CA ALA A 306 2.45 -9.90 0.74
C ALA A 306 1.69 -10.90 -0.14
N LEU A 307 1.34 -10.56 -1.37
CA LEU A 307 0.53 -11.42 -2.26
C LEU A 307 1.21 -12.78 -2.52
N ARG A 308 2.54 -12.82 -2.59
CA ARG A 308 3.33 -14.07 -2.69
C ARG A 308 3.26 -14.98 -1.47
N GLU A 309 2.87 -14.47 -0.30
CA GLU A 309 2.64 -15.23 0.94
C GLU A 309 1.20 -15.76 1.03
N ARG A 310 0.33 -15.36 0.09
CA ARG A 310 -1.09 -15.74 -0.01
C ARG A 310 -1.48 -16.02 -1.46
N ARG A 311 -0.71 -16.87 -2.15
CA ARG A 311 -0.88 -17.16 -3.58
C ARG A 311 -2.23 -17.79 -3.89
N GLU A 312 -2.85 -18.44 -2.91
CA GLU A 312 -4.19 -19.01 -2.99
C GLU A 312 -5.26 -17.95 -3.28
N ASP A 313 -5.01 -16.68 -2.95
CA ASP A 313 -5.95 -15.58 -3.17
C ASP A 313 -5.90 -15.03 -4.61
N VAL A 314 -4.81 -15.28 -5.34
CA VAL A 314 -4.57 -14.72 -6.68
C VAL A 314 -5.71 -15.04 -7.67
N PRO A 315 -6.22 -16.29 -7.77
CA PRO A 315 -7.33 -16.59 -8.68
C PRO A 315 -8.62 -15.84 -8.36
N THR A 316 -8.97 -15.74 -7.07
CA THR A 316 -10.18 -15.07 -6.63
C THR A 316 -10.09 -13.57 -6.86
N LEU A 317 -8.94 -12.96 -6.54
CA LEU A 317 -8.66 -11.55 -6.80
C LEU A 317 -8.65 -11.23 -8.29
N ALA A 318 -8.02 -12.06 -9.13
CA ALA A 318 -7.96 -11.84 -10.58
C ALA A 318 -9.36 -11.83 -11.21
N ARG A 319 -10.22 -12.78 -10.84
CA ARG A 319 -11.63 -12.81 -11.29
C ARG A 319 -12.39 -11.56 -10.86
N PHE A 320 -12.21 -11.14 -9.60
CA PHE A 320 -12.83 -9.93 -9.08
C PHE A 320 -12.39 -8.69 -9.85
N PHE A 321 -11.09 -8.48 -10.07
CA PHE A 321 -10.59 -7.29 -10.77
C PHE A 321 -10.95 -7.25 -12.25
N LEU A 322 -11.01 -8.40 -12.92
CA LEU A 322 -11.52 -8.47 -14.30
C LEU A 322 -13.00 -8.09 -14.37
N GLN A 323 -13.82 -8.57 -13.42
CA GLN A 323 -15.23 -8.21 -13.36
C GLN A 323 -15.42 -6.73 -13.03
N LYS A 324 -14.64 -6.20 -12.08
CA LYS A 324 -14.63 -4.78 -11.71
C LYS A 324 -14.28 -3.91 -12.91
N SER A 325 -13.15 -4.20 -13.59
CA SER A 325 -12.69 -3.45 -14.76
C SER A 325 -13.68 -3.50 -15.92
N ALA A 326 -14.30 -4.66 -16.15
CA ALA A 326 -15.31 -4.81 -17.19
C ALA A 326 -16.56 -3.95 -16.91
N ARG A 327 -17.01 -3.90 -15.65
CA ARG A 327 -18.13 -3.05 -15.23
C ARG A 327 -17.83 -1.57 -15.37
N GLU A 328 -16.62 -1.13 -15.03
CA GLU A 328 -16.18 0.27 -15.16
C GLU A 328 -16.09 0.71 -16.62
N LEU A 329 -15.66 -0.20 -17.51
CA LEU A 329 -15.52 0.07 -18.95
C LEU A 329 -16.81 -0.21 -19.75
N GLY A 330 -17.85 -0.78 -19.12
CA GLY A 330 -19.10 -1.15 -19.79
C GLY A 330 -18.95 -2.28 -20.81
N VAL A 331 -17.99 -3.18 -20.59
CA VAL A 331 -17.71 -4.34 -21.47
C VAL A 331 -18.00 -5.65 -20.76
N GLU A 332 -18.02 -6.75 -21.51
CA GLU A 332 -18.13 -8.08 -20.91
C GLU A 332 -16.85 -8.48 -20.17
N ALA A 333 -17.01 -9.17 -19.04
CA ALA A 333 -15.90 -9.63 -18.23
C ALA A 333 -15.16 -10.79 -18.91
N LYS A 334 -13.85 -10.60 -19.11
CA LYS A 334 -12.98 -11.63 -19.69
C LYS A 334 -12.77 -12.79 -18.73
N ARG A 335 -12.51 -13.97 -19.29
CA ARG A 335 -12.16 -15.19 -18.56
C ARG A 335 -10.66 -15.43 -18.68
N ILE A 336 -10.03 -15.95 -17.63
CA ILE A 336 -8.61 -16.35 -17.66
C ILE A 336 -8.55 -17.86 -17.88
N SER A 337 -7.73 -18.31 -18.83
CA SER A 337 -7.45 -19.74 -19.02
C SER A 337 -6.62 -20.32 -17.85
N ASP A 338 -6.75 -21.61 -17.56
CA ASP A 338 -6.01 -22.25 -16.46
C ASP A 338 -4.48 -22.11 -16.62
N ALA A 339 -3.98 -22.15 -17.86
CA ALA A 339 -2.56 -21.96 -18.16
C ALA A 339 -2.09 -20.53 -17.86
N ALA A 340 -2.89 -19.51 -18.17
CA ALA A 340 -2.58 -18.12 -17.84
C ALA A 340 -2.70 -17.87 -16.33
N LEU A 341 -3.68 -18.49 -15.68
CA LEU A 341 -3.87 -18.40 -14.24
C LEU A 341 -2.69 -19.02 -13.47
N ALA A 342 -2.18 -20.17 -13.91
CA ALA A 342 -0.99 -20.80 -13.32
C ALA A 342 0.24 -19.87 -13.38
N ARG A 343 0.39 -19.10 -14.46
CA ARG A 343 1.45 -18.09 -14.59
C ARG A 343 1.27 -16.93 -13.61
N LEU A 344 0.03 -16.45 -13.43
CA LEU A 344 -0.27 -15.43 -12.44
C LEU A 344 0.05 -15.93 -11.02
N VAL A 345 -0.37 -17.13 -10.66
CA VAL A 345 -0.10 -17.72 -9.33
C VAL A 345 1.41 -17.91 -9.07
N ALA A 346 2.18 -18.25 -10.10
CA ALA A 346 3.63 -18.42 -10.01
C ALA A 346 4.40 -17.09 -9.85
N PHE A 347 3.81 -15.96 -10.22
CA PHE A 347 4.47 -14.65 -10.14
C PHE A 347 4.51 -14.09 -8.71
N ASP A 348 5.58 -13.38 -8.37
CA ASP A 348 5.83 -12.89 -7.01
C ASP A 348 5.08 -11.59 -6.66
N PHE A 349 4.59 -10.87 -7.67
CA PHE A 349 3.89 -9.58 -7.52
C PHE A 349 4.61 -8.59 -6.59
N PRO A 350 5.76 -8.01 -6.99
CA PRO A 350 6.43 -6.97 -6.20
C PRO A 350 5.54 -5.76 -5.87
N GLY A 351 4.56 -5.45 -6.72
CA GLY A 351 3.55 -4.42 -6.46
C GLY A 351 2.25 -4.94 -5.83
N ASN A 352 2.27 -6.18 -5.33
CA ASN A 352 1.18 -6.86 -4.62
C ASN A 352 -0.18 -6.77 -5.37
N VAL A 353 -1.27 -6.54 -4.62
CA VAL A 353 -2.65 -6.52 -5.12
C VAL A 353 -2.84 -5.38 -6.13
N ARG A 354 -2.19 -4.23 -5.92
CA ARG A 354 -2.24 -3.10 -6.88
C ARG A 354 -1.67 -3.48 -8.25
N GLN A 355 -0.58 -4.25 -8.29
CA GLN A 355 -0.02 -4.74 -9.55
C GLN A 355 -0.98 -5.74 -10.23
N LEU A 356 -1.57 -6.66 -9.47
CA LEU A 356 -2.57 -7.60 -10.01
C LEU A 356 -3.80 -6.87 -10.58
N GLU A 357 -4.31 -5.85 -9.87
CA GLU A 357 -5.41 -5.01 -10.34
C GLU A 357 -5.07 -4.32 -11.66
N ASN A 358 -3.90 -3.69 -11.75
CA ASN A 358 -3.42 -3.03 -12.97
C ASN A 358 -3.28 -4.02 -14.14
N ILE A 359 -2.77 -5.23 -13.89
CA ILE A 359 -2.67 -6.26 -14.92
C ILE A 359 -4.07 -6.67 -15.41
N CYS A 360 -5.04 -6.87 -14.51
CA CYS A 360 -6.40 -7.23 -14.90
C CYS A 360 -7.09 -6.10 -15.68
N HIS A 361 -6.87 -4.85 -15.27
CA HIS A 361 -7.39 -3.68 -16.00
C HIS A 361 -6.78 -3.61 -17.42
N TRP A 362 -5.46 -3.75 -17.51
CA TRP A 362 -4.74 -3.78 -18.80
C TRP A 362 -5.22 -4.93 -19.69
N LEU A 363 -5.42 -6.14 -19.15
CA LEU A 363 -5.96 -7.29 -19.89
C LEU A 363 -7.37 -7.03 -20.40
N THR A 364 -8.20 -6.32 -19.62
CA THR A 364 -9.57 -5.96 -20.03
C THR A 364 -9.54 -5.05 -21.26
N VAL A 365 -8.59 -4.10 -21.33
CA VAL A 365 -8.44 -3.16 -22.44
C VAL A 365 -7.72 -3.79 -23.65
N MET A 366 -6.60 -4.48 -23.43
CA MET A 366 -5.65 -4.83 -24.49
C MET A 366 -5.82 -6.24 -25.06
N ALA A 367 -6.33 -7.21 -24.30
CA ALA A 367 -6.45 -8.57 -24.80
C ALA A 367 -7.52 -8.64 -25.92
N PRO A 368 -7.24 -9.16 -27.11
CA PRO A 368 -8.20 -9.17 -28.21
C PRO A 368 -9.33 -10.20 -28.00
N ALA A 369 -9.08 -11.26 -27.22
CA ALA A 369 -10.00 -12.37 -27.00
C ALA A 369 -10.76 -12.25 -25.67
N GLN A 370 -11.91 -12.93 -25.58
CA GLN A 370 -12.70 -13.09 -24.35
C GLN A 370 -12.06 -14.04 -23.33
N VAL A 371 -11.21 -14.95 -23.81
CA VAL A 371 -10.40 -15.84 -22.98
C VAL A 371 -8.95 -15.39 -23.05
N VAL A 372 -8.39 -15.02 -21.91
CA VAL A 372 -6.99 -14.61 -21.76
C VAL A 372 -6.11 -15.85 -21.75
N GLU A 373 -5.22 -15.95 -22.74
CA GLU A 373 -4.21 -17.00 -22.84
C GLU A 373 -2.85 -16.50 -22.33
N PRO A 374 -1.88 -17.40 -22.05
CA PRO A 374 -0.55 -17.00 -21.57
C PRO A 374 0.17 -15.98 -22.47
N LYS A 375 -0.10 -16.02 -23.79
CA LYS A 375 0.46 -15.09 -24.78
C LYS A 375 -0.05 -13.66 -24.66
N ASP A 376 -1.23 -13.49 -24.04
CA ASP A 376 -1.86 -12.19 -23.84
C ASP A 376 -1.38 -11.54 -22.53
N LEU A 377 -0.62 -12.24 -21.69
CA LEU A 377 -0.08 -11.70 -20.45
C LEU A 377 1.04 -10.68 -20.74
N PRO A 378 1.19 -9.63 -19.89
CA PRO A 378 2.31 -8.70 -19.98
C PRO A 378 3.68 -9.40 -20.04
N PRO A 379 4.69 -8.81 -20.73
CA PRO A 379 6.01 -9.40 -20.89
C PRO A 379 6.76 -9.63 -19.57
N GLU A 380 6.42 -8.89 -18.51
CA GLU A 380 6.92 -9.10 -17.14
C GLU A 380 6.51 -10.46 -16.56
N LEU A 381 5.33 -10.97 -16.94
CA LEU A 381 4.85 -12.29 -16.54
C LEU A 381 5.39 -13.40 -17.46
N MET A 382 5.82 -13.05 -18.67
CA MET A 382 6.42 -13.99 -19.64
C MET A 382 7.88 -14.33 -19.30
N HIS A 383 8.63 -13.41 -18.69
CA HIS A 383 10.03 -13.59 -18.29
C HIS A 383 10.20 -13.74 -16.77
N SER A 384 9.44 -14.64 -16.15
CA SER A 384 9.73 -15.06 -14.78
C SER A 384 10.83 -16.13 -14.80
N THR A 385 12.07 -15.70 -15.05
CA THR A 385 13.23 -16.49 -14.65
C THR A 385 13.23 -16.51 -13.12
N PRO A 386 13.25 -17.68 -12.45
CA PRO A 386 13.34 -17.70 -11.00
C PRO A 386 14.62 -16.97 -10.59
N LEU A 387 14.48 -15.89 -9.82
CA LEU A 387 15.58 -15.31 -9.08
C LEU A 387 16.02 -16.37 -8.06
N ALA A 388 17.03 -17.14 -8.45
CA ALA A 388 17.68 -18.12 -7.60
C ALA A 388 18.25 -17.41 -6.37
N GLY A 389 17.53 -17.52 -5.25
CA GLY A 389 18.11 -17.31 -3.94
C GLY A 389 19.17 -18.38 -3.68
N GLY A 390 20.42 -17.93 -3.50
CA GLY A 390 21.50 -18.60 -2.77
C GLY A 390 21.68 -20.11 -2.97
N ALA A 391 22.48 -20.49 -3.96
CA ALA A 391 23.24 -21.74 -3.91
C ALA A 391 24.72 -21.44 -4.18
N LEU A 392 25.53 -21.72 -3.16
CA LEU A 392 26.98 -21.69 -3.16
C LEU A 392 27.56 -22.49 -4.33
N GLY A 393 28.54 -21.87 -5.00
CA GLY A 393 29.63 -22.46 -5.79
C GLY A 393 29.45 -23.87 -6.36
N ALA A 394 29.07 -23.94 -7.64
CA ALA A 394 29.51 -25.01 -8.52
C ALA A 394 30.27 -24.37 -9.69
N LEU A 395 31.59 -24.35 -9.58
CA LEU A 395 32.48 -23.98 -10.69
C LEU A 395 32.37 -25.03 -11.81
N PRO A 396 32.35 -24.64 -13.09
CA PRO A 396 32.49 -25.59 -14.18
C PRO A 396 33.92 -26.13 -14.20
N SER A 397 34.04 -27.46 -14.21
CA SER A 397 35.30 -28.20 -14.34
C SER A 397 35.97 -27.92 -15.68
N ALA A 398 37.12 -27.22 -15.64
CA ALA A 398 38.04 -27.12 -16.77
C ALA A 398 38.82 -28.44 -16.95
N PRO A 399 39.17 -28.84 -18.19
CA PRO A 399 39.91 -30.06 -18.43
C PRO A 399 41.38 -29.92 -18.04
N VAL A 400 41.90 -30.97 -17.40
CA VAL A 400 43.29 -31.10 -16.94
C VAL A 400 44.20 -31.33 -18.15
N ALA A 401 45.17 -30.44 -18.37
CA ALA A 401 46.34 -30.69 -19.20
C ALA A 401 47.57 -30.95 -18.30
N PRO A 402 48.47 -31.88 -18.66
CA PRO A 402 49.51 -32.34 -17.75
C PRO A 402 50.69 -31.38 -17.65
N VAL A 403 51.28 -31.40 -16.46
CA VAL A 403 52.40 -30.59 -15.95
C VAL A 403 53.71 -30.94 -16.66
N ALA A 404 54.49 -29.91 -17.02
CA ALA A 404 55.93 -30.01 -17.19
C ALA A 404 56.63 -28.91 -16.37
N SER A 405 57.57 -29.36 -15.56
CA SER A 405 58.37 -28.63 -14.57
C SER A 405 59.25 -27.54 -15.15
N ALA A 406 59.44 -26.44 -14.39
CA ALA A 406 60.76 -25.84 -14.19
C ALA A 406 60.78 -24.88 -12.99
N VAL A 407 61.92 -24.93 -12.31
CA VAL A 407 62.32 -24.31 -11.04
C VAL A 407 62.60 -22.80 -11.19
N VAL A 408 62.46 -22.01 -10.12
CA VAL A 408 63.49 -21.09 -9.52
C VAL A 408 62.88 -20.05 -8.55
N VAL A 409 63.25 -20.21 -7.26
CA VAL A 409 63.65 -19.29 -6.15
C VAL A 409 63.20 -17.80 -6.10
N PRO A 410 62.83 -17.26 -4.91
CA PRO A 410 62.27 -15.92 -4.72
C PRO A 410 63.29 -14.83 -4.35
N ALA A 411 62.91 -13.54 -4.51
CA ALA A 411 63.59 -12.41 -3.90
C ALA A 411 62.60 -11.32 -3.46
N ALA A 412 62.95 -10.67 -2.35
CA ALA A 412 62.07 -9.91 -1.46
C ALA A 412 62.32 -8.39 -1.50
N LEU A 413 61.49 -7.66 -0.72
CA LEU A 413 61.73 -6.38 -0.02
C LEU A 413 61.42 -5.04 -0.71
N GLY A 414 60.79 -4.16 0.08
CA GLY A 414 60.91 -2.69 0.02
C GLY A 414 59.58 -1.94 -0.10
N SER A 415 58.85 -1.65 0.98
CA SER A 415 58.95 -0.47 1.87
C SER A 415 58.36 0.84 1.32
N ALA A 416 57.36 1.37 2.05
CA ALA A 416 56.76 2.71 1.93
C ALA A 416 57.77 3.86 2.24
N PRO A 417 57.40 5.13 1.99
CA PRO A 417 57.00 5.97 3.13
C PRO A 417 55.89 7.02 2.86
N LEU A 418 55.47 7.64 3.98
CA LEU A 418 54.40 8.63 4.21
C LEU A 418 54.89 10.11 4.18
N VAL A 419 53.92 11.05 4.31
CA VAL A 419 53.94 12.39 4.97
C VAL A 419 54.18 13.63 4.05
N PRO A 420 53.71 14.90 4.33
CA PRO A 420 52.57 15.48 5.11
C PRO A 420 51.71 16.59 4.39
N LEU A 421 50.67 17.06 5.10
CA LEU A 421 49.88 18.32 4.99
C LEU A 421 50.64 19.62 5.36
N PRO A 422 50.07 20.80 5.05
CA PRO A 422 49.99 21.89 6.05
C PRO A 422 48.62 22.65 6.11
N VAL A 423 48.53 23.58 7.08
CA VAL A 423 47.35 24.20 7.72
C VAL A 423 47.35 25.75 7.54
N ALA A 424 46.16 26.40 7.68
CA ALA A 424 45.86 27.82 8.05
C ALA A 424 46.12 28.94 7.01
N ALA A 425 45.43 30.11 6.96
CA ALA A 425 44.34 30.75 7.72
C ALA A 425 43.78 32.01 6.99
N ALA A 426 42.53 32.37 7.34
CA ALA A 426 41.89 33.70 7.55
C ALA A 426 42.22 34.97 6.71
N GLY A 427 41.15 35.72 6.35
CA GLY A 427 41.21 37.20 6.19
C GLY A 427 40.14 37.82 5.26
N ALA A 428 39.05 38.36 5.83
CA ALA A 428 38.27 39.50 5.29
C ALA A 428 38.83 40.83 5.90
N PRO A 429 38.36 42.08 5.67
CA PRO A 429 37.08 42.55 5.06
C PRO A 429 37.13 43.91 4.26
N GLY A 430 35.95 44.45 3.89
CA GLY A 430 35.68 45.87 3.53
C GLY A 430 34.78 46.01 2.28
N ALA A 431 33.47 46.34 2.30
CA ALA A 431 32.70 47.49 2.82
C ALA A 431 32.87 48.80 2.00
N VAL A 432 31.85 49.21 1.20
CA VAL A 432 31.28 50.58 0.99
C VAL A 432 29.94 50.40 0.20
N ALA A 433 28.74 50.72 0.70
CA ALA A 433 27.91 51.95 0.53
C ALA A 433 27.95 52.57 -0.91
N SER A 434 26.88 53.08 -1.55
CA SER A 434 25.71 53.86 -1.11
C SER A 434 24.76 54.13 -2.30
N SER A 435 23.46 54.33 -2.01
CA SER A 435 22.51 55.35 -2.54
C SER A 435 22.27 55.46 -4.08
N ASP A 436 21.15 55.91 -4.67
CA ASP A 436 19.93 56.65 -4.32
C ASP A 436 18.86 56.32 -5.40
N ALA A 437 17.61 56.06 -5.00
CA ALA A 437 16.41 56.87 -5.28
C ALA A 437 16.15 57.33 -6.73
N TRP A 438 15.02 56.89 -7.33
CA TRP A 438 14.04 57.79 -7.98
C TRP A 438 12.69 57.11 -8.31
N SER A 439 11.68 57.65 -7.63
CA SER A 439 10.28 57.96 -7.95
C SER A 439 9.60 57.46 -9.25
N ALA A 440 8.39 56.92 -9.04
CA ALA A 440 7.23 56.81 -9.93
C ALA A 440 6.68 58.21 -10.37
N PRO A 441 5.50 58.43 -11.03
CA PRO A 441 4.37 57.50 -11.30
C PRO A 441 3.55 57.72 -12.61
N GLY A 442 2.45 56.95 -12.73
CA GLY A 442 1.23 57.30 -13.51
C GLY A 442 1.04 56.48 -14.79
N GLU A 443 -0.15 56.08 -15.24
CA GLU A 443 -1.54 56.19 -14.77
C GLU A 443 -2.40 55.33 -15.73
N ARG A 444 -3.55 54.82 -15.24
CA ARG A 444 -4.84 54.51 -15.93
C ARG A 444 -4.83 53.60 -17.18
N ALA A 445 -5.36 52.37 -17.11
CA ALA A 445 -6.79 51.98 -17.07
C ALA A 445 -7.58 52.30 -18.36
N VAL A 446 -7.92 51.29 -19.17
CA VAL A 446 -9.26 51.11 -19.79
C VAL A 446 -9.53 49.62 -20.09
N SER A 447 -10.73 49.19 -19.70
CA SER A 447 -11.59 48.08 -20.16
C SER A 447 -11.74 48.02 -21.70
N ALA A 448 -12.30 47.03 -22.41
CA ALA A 448 -13.29 46.00 -22.11
C ALA A 448 -13.35 44.96 -23.25
N ASP A 449 -13.81 43.76 -22.91
CA ASP A 449 -14.81 42.94 -23.60
C ASP A 449 -14.72 42.39 -25.05
N TRP A 450 -15.03 41.10 -25.08
CA TRP A 450 -15.94 40.35 -25.98
C TRP A 450 -15.47 39.80 -27.35
N ALA A 451 -15.72 38.49 -27.44
CA ALA A 451 -16.12 37.65 -28.60
C ALA A 451 -15.11 36.96 -29.51
N ALA A 452 -15.28 35.63 -29.53
CA ALA A 452 -15.04 34.72 -30.64
C ALA A 452 -15.86 35.10 -31.89
N PRO A 453 -15.49 34.53 -33.06
CA PRO A 453 -16.37 33.46 -33.56
C PRO A 453 -15.66 32.26 -34.21
N VAL A 454 -16.51 31.26 -34.43
CA VAL A 454 -16.35 29.91 -34.96
C VAL A 454 -15.99 29.88 -36.45
N ALA A 455 -15.21 28.89 -36.89
CA ALA A 455 -15.37 28.27 -38.21
C ALA A 455 -14.83 26.82 -38.25
N SER A 456 -15.67 25.95 -38.82
CA SER A 456 -15.52 24.51 -39.05
C SER A 456 -14.88 24.22 -40.42
N ALA A 457 -14.15 23.11 -40.57
CA ALA A 457 -14.22 22.23 -41.75
C ALA A 457 -13.45 20.90 -41.58
N ALA A 458 -14.14 19.82 -42.00
CA ALA A 458 -13.73 18.48 -42.46
C ALA A 458 -12.22 18.18 -42.64
N GLY A 459 -11.69 16.98 -42.36
CA GLY A 459 -12.21 15.63 -42.55
C GLY A 459 -11.47 14.96 -43.73
N VAL A 460 -10.42 14.17 -43.46
CA VAL A 460 -9.83 13.23 -44.44
C VAL A 460 -9.31 11.97 -43.73
N ALA A 461 -9.72 10.82 -44.27
CA ALA A 461 -9.44 9.46 -43.82
C ALA A 461 -7.96 9.06 -43.97
N ALA A 462 -7.48 8.26 -43.00
CA ALA A 462 -6.16 7.64 -43.02
C ALA A 462 -6.25 6.19 -43.54
N ALA A 463 -5.46 5.88 -44.56
CA ALA A 463 -5.14 4.53 -45.00
C ALA A 463 -3.62 4.43 -45.28
N PRO A 464 -3.02 3.24 -45.16
CA PRO A 464 -1.68 3.06 -44.61
C PRO A 464 -0.59 3.16 -45.68
N LEU A 465 0.51 3.84 -45.36
CA LEU A 465 1.73 3.81 -46.16
C LEU A 465 2.69 2.76 -45.57
N SER A 466 2.76 1.64 -46.27
CA SER A 466 3.84 0.65 -46.19
C SER A 466 5.18 1.29 -46.52
N VAL A 467 6.12 1.26 -45.57
CA VAL A 467 7.51 1.71 -45.73
C VAL A 467 8.39 0.50 -46.04
N PRO A 468 9.29 0.58 -47.04
CA PRO A 468 10.17 -0.52 -47.38
C PRO A 468 11.25 -0.72 -46.33
N VAL A 469 11.56 -1.99 -46.05
CA VAL A 469 12.69 -2.42 -45.23
C VAL A 469 13.99 -2.13 -45.99
N GLY A 470 14.72 -1.11 -45.54
CA GLY A 470 16.11 -0.84 -45.91
C GLY A 470 16.98 -0.95 -44.66
N ALA A 471 17.75 -2.04 -44.57
CA ALA A 471 18.68 -2.30 -43.49
C ALA A 471 19.92 -1.40 -43.59
N ALA A 472 20.11 -0.50 -42.62
CA ALA A 472 21.41 0.01 -42.15
C ALA A 472 21.19 0.95 -40.95
N GLY A 473 21.79 0.65 -39.78
CA GLY A 473 21.91 1.63 -38.68
C GLY A 473 21.62 1.17 -37.25
N GLY A 474 21.73 -0.13 -36.92
CA GLY A 474 21.50 -0.68 -35.57
C GLY A 474 22.56 -0.36 -34.50
N GLN A 475 23.33 0.72 -34.60
CA GLN A 475 24.38 1.10 -33.64
C GLN A 475 24.18 2.48 -32.97
N ALA A 476 23.21 3.29 -33.39
CA ALA A 476 23.06 4.64 -32.87
C ALA A 476 22.28 4.75 -31.54
N ALA A 477 21.44 3.76 -31.20
CA ALA A 477 20.49 3.91 -30.09
C ALA A 477 21.12 3.86 -28.68
N GLY A 478 22.34 3.32 -28.52
CA GLY A 478 23.04 3.22 -27.22
C GLY A 478 24.28 4.12 -27.07
N GLY A 479 24.73 4.80 -28.13
CA GLY A 479 26.02 5.50 -28.14
C GLY A 479 26.08 6.70 -27.18
N TRP A 480 25.03 7.52 -27.16
CA TRP A 480 25.04 8.76 -26.37
C TRP A 480 25.00 8.52 -24.86
N LEU A 481 24.37 7.42 -24.40
CA LEU A 481 24.36 7.04 -22.98
C LEU A 481 25.76 6.61 -22.52
N HIS A 482 26.49 5.88 -23.36
CA HIS A 482 27.89 5.55 -23.10
C HIS A 482 28.80 6.78 -23.14
N ASP A 483 28.54 7.73 -24.03
CA ASP A 483 29.28 8.99 -24.07
C ASP A 483 29.02 9.86 -22.82
N LEU A 484 27.77 9.89 -22.33
CA LEU A 484 27.40 10.56 -21.09
C LEU A 484 28.07 9.90 -19.87
N GLU A 485 28.09 8.57 -19.80
CA GLU A 485 28.77 7.81 -18.75
C GLU A 485 30.28 8.09 -18.73
N ARG A 486 30.91 8.14 -19.91
CA ARG A 486 32.33 8.47 -20.06
C ARG A 486 32.63 9.90 -19.57
N GLU A 487 31.80 10.87 -19.93
CA GLU A 487 31.95 12.26 -19.50
C GLU A 487 31.74 12.42 -18.00
N ALA A 488 30.69 11.80 -17.44
CA ALA A 488 30.42 11.82 -16.01
C ALA A 488 31.59 11.23 -15.22
N LYS A 489 32.18 10.12 -15.71
CA LYS A 489 33.36 9.52 -15.09
C LYS A 489 34.57 10.46 -15.11
N ALA A 490 34.86 11.10 -16.25
CA ALA A 490 35.96 12.05 -16.36
C ALA A 490 35.80 13.25 -15.40
N LEU A 491 34.58 13.78 -15.27
CA LEU A 491 34.29 14.89 -14.36
C LEU A 491 34.42 14.48 -12.88
N LEU A 492 33.97 13.28 -12.51
CA LEU A 492 34.12 12.75 -11.16
C LEU A 492 35.60 12.48 -10.81
N ASP A 493 36.35 11.89 -11.74
CA ASP A 493 37.79 11.63 -11.57
C ASP A 493 38.60 12.93 -11.44
N SER A 494 38.11 14.04 -12.00
CA SER A 494 38.72 15.37 -11.84
C SER A 494 38.50 16.02 -10.47
N GLY A 495 37.73 15.39 -9.58
CA GLY A 495 37.45 15.89 -8.23
C GLY A 495 36.44 17.05 -8.19
N ARG A 496 35.67 17.25 -9.27
CA ARG A 496 34.62 18.27 -9.34
C ARG A 496 33.43 17.89 -8.44
N ALA A 497 32.91 18.84 -7.66
CA ALA A 497 31.81 18.58 -6.71
C ALA A 497 30.40 18.82 -7.28
N ASP A 498 30.28 19.56 -8.39
CA ASP A 498 29.01 20.00 -9.00
C ASP A 498 28.69 19.25 -10.32
N VAL A 499 29.20 18.02 -10.49
CA VAL A 499 29.02 17.22 -11.72
C VAL A 499 27.55 17.06 -12.10
N TRP A 500 26.68 16.84 -11.11
CA TRP A 500 25.24 16.72 -11.31
C TRP A 500 24.65 17.99 -11.94
N ASP A 501 24.80 19.14 -11.28
CA ASP A 501 24.26 20.42 -11.76
C ASP A 501 24.83 20.80 -13.12
N HIS A 502 26.11 20.51 -13.35
CA HIS A 502 26.80 20.78 -14.61
C HIS A 502 26.17 19.99 -15.78
N LEU A 503 26.04 18.67 -15.63
CA LEU A 503 25.49 17.82 -16.68
C LEU A 503 23.99 18.03 -16.88
N THR A 504 23.22 18.26 -15.81
CA THR A 504 21.81 18.59 -15.90
C THR A 504 21.58 19.89 -16.67
N ARG A 505 22.33 20.96 -16.38
CA ARG A 505 22.20 22.21 -17.14
C ARG A 505 22.55 22.04 -18.62
N GLN A 506 23.60 21.29 -18.94
CA GLN A 506 23.96 21.04 -20.34
C GLN A 506 22.88 20.25 -21.09
N PHE A 507 22.35 19.20 -20.46
CA PHE A 507 21.29 18.38 -21.01
C PHE A 507 20.00 19.19 -21.23
N GLU A 508 19.55 19.92 -20.20
CA GLU A 508 18.35 20.76 -20.28
C GLU A 508 18.51 21.84 -21.37
N ALA A 509 19.66 22.50 -21.45
CA ALA A 509 19.92 23.52 -22.47
C ALA A 509 19.88 22.95 -23.89
N ARG A 510 20.49 21.79 -24.13
CA ARG A 510 20.46 21.14 -25.45
C ARG A 510 19.06 20.71 -25.86
N LEU A 511 18.29 20.11 -24.94
CA LEU A 511 16.91 19.72 -25.23
C LEU A 511 16.01 20.90 -25.52
N ILE A 512 16.09 21.96 -24.71
CA ILE A 512 15.27 23.17 -24.88
C ILE A 512 15.64 23.88 -26.18
N HIS A 513 16.93 23.99 -26.50
CA HIS A 513 17.41 24.59 -27.74
C HIS A 513 16.86 23.85 -28.96
N THR A 514 17.03 22.53 -29.02
CA THR A 514 16.54 21.71 -30.12
C THR A 514 15.02 21.80 -30.27
N ALA A 515 14.28 21.82 -29.15
CA ALA A 515 12.84 21.99 -29.18
C ALA A 515 12.43 23.37 -29.73
N LEU A 516 13.12 24.45 -29.34
CA LEU A 516 12.87 25.79 -29.85
C LEU A 516 13.21 25.92 -31.34
N GLU A 517 14.30 25.33 -31.81
CA GLU A 517 14.65 25.30 -33.24
C GLU A 517 13.55 24.60 -34.06
N LEU A 518 13.10 23.43 -33.60
CA LEU A 518 12.06 22.65 -34.26
C LEU A 518 10.69 23.34 -34.28
N THR A 519 10.42 24.24 -33.33
CA THR A 519 9.18 25.02 -33.26
C THR A 519 9.36 26.47 -33.72
N ARG A 520 10.51 26.81 -34.33
CA ARG A 520 10.83 28.17 -34.81
C ARG A 520 10.67 29.25 -33.73
N GLY A 521 11.14 28.97 -32.52
CA GLY A 521 11.10 29.87 -31.36
C GLY A 521 9.78 29.88 -30.61
N ARG A 522 8.78 29.07 -30.99
CA ARG A 522 7.49 29.01 -30.30
C ARG A 522 7.60 28.23 -29.00
N ARG A 523 7.73 28.96 -27.89
CA ARG A 523 7.92 28.41 -26.53
C ARG A 523 6.79 27.47 -26.07
N ILE A 524 5.53 27.76 -26.41
CA ILE A 524 4.37 26.94 -26.01
C ILE A 524 4.39 25.58 -26.73
N GLU A 525 4.64 25.58 -28.04
CA GLU A 525 4.73 24.35 -28.83
C GLU A 525 5.97 23.53 -28.42
N ALA A 526 7.09 24.20 -28.10
CA ALA A 526 8.29 23.54 -27.59
C ALA A 526 8.02 22.83 -26.26
N ALA A 527 7.32 23.50 -25.33
CA ALA A 527 6.91 22.91 -24.05
C ALA A 527 6.04 21.68 -24.24
N GLN A 528 5.07 21.75 -25.16
CA GLN A 528 4.17 20.63 -25.46
C GLN A 528 4.93 19.44 -26.06
N LYS A 529 5.89 19.68 -26.98
CA LYS A 529 6.73 18.61 -27.55
C LYS A 529 7.67 17.97 -26.54
N LEU A 530 8.15 18.75 -25.57
CA LEU A 530 9.00 18.27 -24.48
C LEU A 530 8.20 17.65 -23.32
N GLY A 531 6.86 17.73 -23.33
CA GLY A 531 6.01 17.22 -22.25
C GLY A 531 6.11 18.00 -20.94
N ILE A 532 6.57 19.26 -20.98
CA ILE A 532 6.73 20.13 -19.81
C ILE A 532 5.70 21.27 -19.82
N GLY A 533 5.39 21.80 -18.64
CA GLY A 533 4.47 22.94 -18.51
C GLY A 533 5.02 24.22 -19.15
N ARG A 534 4.14 25.08 -19.67
CA ARG A 534 4.50 26.39 -20.26
C ARG A 534 5.33 27.27 -19.30
N ASN A 535 4.97 27.30 -18.02
CA ASN A 535 5.70 28.09 -17.03
C ASN A 535 7.07 27.48 -16.73
N THR A 536 7.18 26.14 -16.81
CA THR A 536 8.43 25.41 -16.60
C THR A 536 9.45 25.70 -17.70
N ILE A 537 9.05 25.70 -18.98
CA ILE A 537 9.98 26.03 -20.07
C ILE A 537 10.46 27.48 -19.98
N THR A 538 9.58 28.39 -19.57
CA THR A 538 9.90 29.83 -19.47
C THR A 538 10.90 30.06 -18.34
N ARG A 539 10.69 29.45 -17.18
CA ARG A 539 11.63 29.50 -16.06
C ARG A 539 12.98 28.87 -16.44
N LYS A 540 12.96 27.73 -17.13
CA LYS A 540 14.19 27.04 -17.55
C LYS A 540 15.01 27.81 -18.58
N ILE A 541 14.37 28.48 -19.54
CA ILE A 541 15.05 29.38 -20.49
C ILE A 541 15.79 30.50 -19.75
N GLN A 542 15.16 31.10 -18.73
CA GLN A 542 15.76 32.15 -17.89
C GLN A 542 16.90 31.61 -17.02
N GLU A 543 16.70 30.47 -16.35
CA GLU A 543 17.72 29.81 -15.51
C GLU A 543 18.98 29.42 -16.31
N LEU A 544 18.81 29.05 -17.58
CA LEU A 544 19.89 28.62 -18.47
C LEU A 544 20.50 29.77 -19.30
N GLY A 545 19.99 31.00 -19.16
CA GLY A 545 20.51 32.17 -19.87
C GLY A 545 20.31 32.11 -21.39
N MET A 546 19.20 31.52 -21.85
CA MET A 546 18.91 31.30 -23.27
C MET A 546 17.96 32.36 -23.88
N ASP A 547 17.82 33.54 -23.24
CA ASP A 547 17.01 34.66 -23.73
C ASP A 547 17.82 35.54 -24.71
N GLU A 548 18.05 35.05 -25.94
CA GLU A 548 18.39 35.87 -27.11
C GLU A 548 17.66 35.37 -28.37
#